data_AF-A0AAE4V824-F1
#
_entry.id   AF-A0AAE4V824-F1
#
_cell.length_a   1.000
_cell.length_b   1.000
_cell.length_c   1.000
_cell.angle_alpha   90.00
_cell.angle_beta   90.00
_cell.angle_gamma   90.00
#
_symmetry.space_group_name_H-M   'P 1'
#
loop_
_entity.id
_entity.type
_entity.pdbx_description
1 polymer ?
#
loop_
_entity_poly.entity_id
_entity_poly.type
_entity_poly.pdbx_seq_one_letter_code
_entity_poly.pdbx_strand_id
1 'polypeptide(L)'
;MTVATVAITVRYFAAAAAAAGVDTETLDLAKNSTIATLVEHLSDRDEELARVLKRCSYLLDGVAVRDMDKPVSTSQTVDVLPPFAGG
;
A
#
# COMPACT_ATOMS: atom_id res chain seq x y z
N MET A 1 12.08 18.20 15.57
CA MET A 1 10.61 18.02 15.58
C MET A 1 10.34 16.56 15.28
N THR A 2 9.84 15.79 16.24
CA THR A 2 9.51 14.37 16.04
C THR A 2 8.23 14.32 15.21
N VAL A 3 8.33 13.90 13.95
CA VAL A 3 7.14 13.65 13.14
C VAL A 3 6.45 12.44 13.75
N ALA A 4 5.24 12.63 14.28
CA ALA A 4 4.47 11.51 14.80
C ALA A 4 4.18 10.55 13.65
N THR A 5 4.53 9.28 13.79
CA THR A 5 4.25 8.24 12.80
C THR A 5 3.04 7.41 13.19
N VAL A 6 2.52 6.68 12.22
CA VAL A 6 1.44 5.70 12.36
C VAL A 6 1.83 4.41 11.65
N ALA A 7 1.64 3.27 12.31
CA ALA A 7 1.98 1.96 11.78
C ALA A 7 0.86 1.45 10.88
N ILE A 8 1.13 1.29 9.58
CA ILE A 8 0.18 0.82 8.57
C ILE A 8 0.57 -0.59 8.15
N THR A 9 -0.39 -1.50 8.17
CA THR A 9 -0.17 -2.88 7.71
C THR A 9 -0.49 -2.96 6.23
N VAL A 10 0.47 -3.30 5.40
CA VAL A 10 0.27 -3.52 3.96
C VAL A 10 0.23 -5.02 3.70
N ARG A 11 -0.84 -5.48 3.04
CA ARG A 11 -1.05 -6.89 2.68
C ARG A 11 -1.03 -7.01 1.17
N TYR A 12 -0.10 -7.79 0.65
CA TYR A 12 0.04 -8.00 -0.78
C TYR A 12 -0.63 -9.31 -1.18
N PHE A 13 -1.28 -9.31 -2.34
CA PHE A 13 -1.93 -10.49 -2.87
C PHE A 13 -1.38 -10.84 -4.25
N ALA A 14 -1.31 -12.14 -4.55
CA ALA A 14 -0.94 -12.68 -5.86
C ALA A 14 0.35 -12.05 -6.43
N ALA A 15 0.26 -11.42 -7.61
CA ALA A 15 1.42 -10.80 -8.27
C ALA A 15 2.07 -9.67 -7.44
N ALA A 16 1.32 -8.99 -6.58
CA ALA A 16 1.88 -7.97 -5.69
C ALA A 16 2.72 -8.61 -4.59
N ALA A 17 2.32 -9.76 -4.05
CA ALA A 17 3.11 -10.48 -3.03
C ALA A 17 4.40 -11.05 -3.64
N ALA A 18 4.32 -11.55 -4.88
CA ALA A 18 5.49 -12.01 -5.62
C ALA A 18 6.49 -10.87 -5.85
N ALA A 19 6.03 -9.69 -6.28
CA ALA A 19 6.88 -8.53 -6.51
C ALA A 19 7.41 -7.89 -5.21
N ALA A 20 6.61 -7.86 -4.14
CA ALA A 20 7.03 -7.37 -2.83
C ALA A 20 7.97 -8.35 -2.11
N GLY A 21 7.95 -9.63 -2.49
CA GLY A 21 8.68 -10.71 -1.82
C GLY A 21 8.12 -11.10 -0.44
N VAL A 22 7.02 -10.48 -0.01
CA VAL A 22 6.35 -10.70 1.27
C VAL A 22 4.84 -10.63 1.10
N ASP A 23 4.09 -11.42 1.87
CA ASP A 23 2.62 -11.37 1.88
C ASP A 23 2.09 -10.20 2.72
N THR A 24 2.82 -9.78 3.75
CA THR A 24 2.40 -8.70 4.66
C THR A 24 3.62 -8.02 5.27
N GLU A 25 3.61 -6.70 5.32
CA GLU A 25 4.59 -5.90 6.05
C GLU A 25 3.92 -4.75 6.83
N THR A 26 4.58 -4.24 7.85
CA THR A 26 4.14 -3.06 8.60
C THR A 26 5.09 -1.91 8.33
N LEU A 27 4.54 -0.76 7.94
CA LEU A 27 5.27 0.44 7.60
C LEU A 27 4.89 1.59 8.52
N ASP A 28 5.89 2.30 9.02
CA ASP A 28 5.70 3.55 9.74
C ASP A 28 5.60 4.71 8.76
N LEU A 29 4.41 5.27 8.61
CA LEU A 29 4.17 6.48 7.82
C LEU A 29 4.05 7.70 8.71
N ALA A 30 4.33 8.90 8.19
CA ALA A 30 4.05 10.13 8.93
C ALA A 30 2.53 10.27 9.17
N LYS A 31 2.16 10.88 10.29
CA LYS A 31 0.75 11.24 10.52
C LYS A 31 0.25 12.13 9.38
N ASN A 32 -0.96 11.83 8.91
CA ASN A 32 -1.59 12.47 7.75
C ASN A 32 -0.90 12.16 6.40
N SER A 33 -0.03 11.16 6.33
CA SER A 33 0.37 10.60 5.04
C SER A 33 -0.85 10.00 4.33
N THR A 34 -0.78 9.96 3.00
CA THR A 34 -1.85 9.44 2.16
C THR A 34 -1.50 8.06 1.62
N ILE A 35 -2.49 7.37 1.06
CA ILE A 35 -2.26 6.10 0.35
C ILE A 35 -1.35 6.33 -0.86
N ALA A 36 -1.45 7.48 -1.54
CA ALA A 36 -0.53 7.86 -2.60
C ALA A 36 0.92 7.86 -2.12
N THR A 37 1.21 8.52 -0.99
CA THR A 37 2.56 8.57 -0.41
C THR A 37 3.07 7.17 -0.05
N LEU A 38 2.22 6.31 0.52
CA LEU A 38 2.56 4.91 0.80
C LEU A 38 2.96 4.17 -0.49
N VAL A 39 2.16 4.30 -1.54
CA VAL A 39 2.41 3.63 -2.83
C VAL A 39 3.66 4.17 -3.51
N GLU A 40 3.91 5.48 -3.42
CA GLU A 40 5.15 6.09 -3.91
C GLU A 40 6.38 5.54 -3.16
N HIS A 41 6.31 5.48 -1.82
CA HIS A 41 7.38 4.90 -0.99
C HIS A 41 7.67 3.44 -1.36
N LEU A 42 6.63 2.64 -1.62
CA LEU A 42 6.80 1.25 -2.06
C LEU A 42 7.35 1.16 -3.49
N SER A 43 6.91 2.06 -4.37
CA SER A 43 7.38 2.10 -5.77
C SER A 43 8.84 2.54 -5.90
N ASP A 44 9.35 3.36 -4.97
CA ASP A 44 10.74 3.81 -4.96
C ASP A 44 11.71 2.70 -4.52
N ARG A 45 11.21 1.70 -3.77
CA ARG A 45 12.03 0.58 -3.27
C ARG A 45 12.38 -0.42 -4.37
N ASP A 46 11.46 -0.67 -5.31
CA ASP A 46 11.62 -1.68 -6.34
C ASP A 46 10.82 -1.37 -7.62
N GLU A 47 11.48 -1.47 -8.77
CA GLU A 47 10.88 -1.16 -10.07
C GLU A 47 9.82 -2.18 -10.52
N GLU A 48 9.96 -3.45 -10.14
CA GLU A 48 8.98 -4.50 -10.44
C GLU A 48 7.70 -4.28 -9.63
N LEU A 49 7.85 -4.02 -8.33
CA LEU A 49 6.75 -3.65 -7.45
C LEU A 49 6.03 -2.40 -7.96
N ALA A 50 6.77 -1.36 -8.37
CA ALA A 50 6.20 -0.14 -8.95
C ALA A 50 5.33 -0.42 -10.19
N ARG A 51 5.73 -1.36 -11.04
CA ARG A 51 4.94 -1.75 -12.23
C ARG A 51 3.65 -2.45 -11.85
N VAL A 52 3.69 -3.29 -10.81
CA VAL A 52 2.50 -4.00 -10.31
C VAL A 52 1.55 -3.03 -9.62
N LEU A 53 2.06 -2.18 -8.71
CA LEU A 53 1.29 -1.18 -7.97
C LEU A 53 0.49 -0.22 -8.87
N LYS A 54 1.02 0.15 -10.05
CA LYS A 54 0.30 0.98 -11.03
C LYS A 54 -0.98 0.35 -11.58
N ARG A 55 -1.14 -0.96 -11.48
CA ARG A 55 -2.32 -1.69 -11.96
C ARG A 55 -3.17 -2.23 -10.80
N CYS A 56 -2.66 -2.18 -9.58
CA CYS A 56 -3.35 -2.67 -8.39
C CYS A 56 -4.50 -1.76 -7.98
N SER A 57 -5.51 -2.37 -7.36
CA SER A 57 -6.53 -1.71 -6.55
C SER A 57 -6.14 -1.79 -5.08
N TYR A 58 -6.54 -0.78 -4.32
CA TYR A 58 -6.22 -0.69 -2.89
C TYR A 58 -7.50 -0.78 -2.06
N LEU A 59 -7.48 -1.57 -1.00
CA LEU A 59 -8.52 -1.54 0.03
C LEU A 59 -7.92 -0.99 1.32
N LEU A 60 -8.63 -0.10 2.00
CA LEU A 60 -8.29 0.41 3.31
C LEU A 60 -9.30 -0.16 4.32
N ASP A 61 -8.82 -1.01 5.21
CA ASP A 61 -9.63 -1.79 6.16
C ASP A 61 -10.80 -2.52 5.46
N GLY A 62 -10.52 -3.12 4.29
CA GLY A 62 -11.51 -3.82 3.47
C GLY A 62 -12.40 -2.92 2.60
N VAL A 63 -12.24 -1.59 2.65
CA VAL A 63 -13.02 -0.63 1.85
C VAL A 63 -12.20 -0.16 0.65
N ALA A 64 -12.76 -0.30 -0.56
CA ALA A 64 -12.09 0.15 -1.79
C ALA A 64 -11.72 1.63 -1.74
N VAL A 65 -10.43 1.92 -1.87
CA VAL A 65 -9.88 3.27 -1.93
C VAL A 65 -10.08 3.79 -3.35
N ARG A 66 -10.98 4.76 -3.51
CA ARG A 66 -11.15 5.51 -4.76
C ARG A 66 -10.35 6.81 -4.77
N ASP A 67 -10.04 7.32 -3.59
CA ASP A 67 -9.33 8.57 -3.38
C ASP A 67 -7.98 8.28 -2.71
N MET A 68 -6.91 8.42 -3.49
CA MET A 68 -5.55 8.13 -3.06
C MET A 68 -4.97 9.23 -2.16
N ASP A 69 -5.56 10.42 -2.17
CA ASP A 69 -5.22 11.55 -1.29
C ASP A 69 -5.91 11.44 0.08
N LYS A 70 -6.68 10.36 0.30
CA LYS A 70 -7.27 10.07 1.60
C LYS A 70 -6.18 9.92 2.66
N PRO A 71 -6.22 10.72 3.74
CA PRO A 71 -5.24 10.64 4.80
C PRO A 71 -5.43 9.36 5.61
N VAL A 72 -4.30 8.75 5.98
CA VAL A 72 -4.22 7.59 6.87
C VAL A 72 -3.84 8.11 8.26
N SER A 73 -4.75 7.94 9.21
CA SER A 73 -4.65 8.60 10.53
C SER A 73 -4.44 7.64 11.69
N THR A 74 -4.73 6.35 11.49
CA THR A 74 -4.69 5.30 12.51
C THR A 74 -3.96 4.08 12.00
N SER A 75 -3.76 3.07 12.86
CA SER A 75 -3.19 1.79 12.47
C SER A 75 -4.14 1.00 11.57
N GLN A 76 -4.18 1.38 10.30
CA GLN A 76 -5.07 0.84 9.28
C GLN A 76 -4.37 -0.25 8.48
N THR A 77 -5.17 -1.11 7.85
CA THR A 77 -4.67 -2.13 6.94
C THR A 77 -4.93 -1.74 5.49
N VAL A 78 -3.91 -1.84 4.63
CA VAL A 78 -4.00 -1.59 3.20
C VAL A 78 -3.81 -2.90 2.44
N ASP A 79 -4.85 -3.39 1.78
CA ASP A 79 -4.76 -4.56 0.90
C ASP A 79 -4.43 -4.11 -0.53
N VAL A 80 -3.34 -4.66 -1.09
CA VAL A 80 -2.89 -4.42 -2.46
C VAL A 80 -3.35 -5.58 -3.33
N LEU A 81 -4.37 -5.31 -4.14
CA LEU A 81 -5.01 -6.30 -5.01
C LEU A 81 -4.62 -6.04 -6.47
N PRO A 82 -3.67 -6.81 -7.04
CA PRO A 82 -3.43 -6.76 -8.47
C PRO A 82 -4.68 -7.17 -9.24
N PRO A 83 -4.83 -6.71 -10.50
CA PRO A 83 -5.96 -7.11 -11.32
C PRO A 83 -5.92 -8.63 -11.46
N PHE A 84 -7.07 -9.27 -11.32
CA PHE A 84 -7.18 -10.72 -11.51
C PHE A 84 -6.58 -11.07 -12.87
N ALA A 85 -5.48 -11.83 -12.86
CA ALA A 85 -4.98 -12.53 -14.04
C ALA A 85 -5.86 -13.78 -14.26
N GLY A 86 -7.17 -13.55 -14.44
CA GLY A 86 -8.11 -14.58 -14.87
C GLY A 86 -7.88 -14.82 -16.35
N GLY A 87 -7.04 -15.82 -16.66
CA GLY A 87 -7.00 -16.48 -17.95
C GLY A 87 -8.07 -17.55 -18.04
#